data_AF-A0A377NDN2-F1
#
_entry.id   AF-A0A377NDN2-F1
#
_cell.length_a   1.000
_cell.length_b   1.000
_cell.length_c   1.000
_cell.angle_alpha   90.00
_cell.angle_beta   90.00
_cell.angle_gamma   90.00
#
_symmetry.space_group_name_H-M   'P 1'
#
loop_
_entity.id
_entity.type
_entity.pdbx_description
1 polymer ?
#
loop_
_entity_poly.entity_id
_entity_poly.type
_entity_poly.pdbx_seq_one_letter_code
_entity_poly.pdbx_strand_id
1 'polypeptide(L)'
;MKKMTFMALLLTSFSSMAAYENCTIANGRVTFCAGWAQSDSQPVKQSDGAYSDCTISNGQVTSCRSWSQGSAVVQQSDGSYYSCTIANGQVTSCGSWYQGSAIVDR
;
A
#
# COMPACT_ATOMS: atom_id res chain seq x y z
N MET A 1 -31.56 -30.44 37.51
CA MET A 1 -31.67 -29.29 36.60
C MET A 1 -30.26 -28.78 36.29
N LYS A 2 -29.65 -29.22 35.17
CA LYS A 2 -28.29 -28.81 34.77
C LYS A 2 -28.41 -27.98 33.50
N LYS A 3 -28.23 -26.66 33.65
CA LYS A 3 -28.17 -25.69 32.54
C LYS A 3 -26.82 -25.91 31.85
N MET A 4 -26.82 -26.39 30.61
CA MET A 4 -25.62 -26.38 29.78
C MET A 4 -25.67 -25.15 28.86
N THR A 5 -24.68 -24.31 29.08
CA THR A 5 -24.44 -23.00 28.50
C THR A 5 -24.34 -23.08 26.97
N PHE A 6 -25.10 -22.24 26.28
CA PHE A 6 -24.93 -21.95 24.85
C PHE A 6 -23.55 -21.29 24.65
N MET A 7 -22.63 -21.97 23.97
CA MET A 7 -21.37 -21.39 23.52
C MET A 7 -21.64 -20.66 22.21
N ALA A 8 -21.79 -19.34 22.27
CA ALA A 8 -21.90 -18.49 21.09
C ALA A 8 -20.58 -18.51 20.32
N LEU A 9 -20.61 -19.04 19.10
CA LEU A 9 -19.51 -18.99 18.14
C LEU A 9 -19.35 -17.52 17.71
N LEU A 10 -18.42 -16.79 18.32
CA LEU A 10 -18.01 -15.46 17.88
C LEU A 10 -17.28 -15.61 16.53
N LEU A 11 -18.03 -15.48 15.44
CA LEU A 11 -17.49 -15.17 14.11
C LEU A 11 -16.86 -13.77 14.20
N THR A 12 -15.58 -13.72 14.55
CA THR A 12 -14.78 -12.51 14.38
C THR A 12 -14.53 -12.35 12.88
N SER A 13 -15.42 -11.61 12.23
CA SER A 13 -15.19 -11.09 10.89
C SER A 13 -13.95 -10.21 10.97
N PHE A 14 -12.78 -10.76 10.64
CA PHE A 14 -11.60 -9.96 10.33
C PHE A 14 -11.92 -9.25 9.02
N SER A 15 -12.56 -8.10 9.11
CA SER A 15 -12.51 -7.11 8.05
C SER A 15 -11.04 -6.72 7.95
N SER A 16 -10.29 -7.36 7.05
CA SER A 16 -8.97 -6.88 6.65
C SER A 16 -9.19 -5.52 6.01
N MET A 17 -9.21 -4.48 6.85
CA MET A 17 -9.32 -3.09 6.42
C MET A 17 -8.18 -2.87 5.46
N ALA A 18 -8.51 -2.41 4.27
CA ALA A 18 -7.57 -2.50 3.19
C ALA A 18 -6.29 -1.67 3.44
N ALA A 19 -5.18 -2.12 2.86
CA ALA A 19 -3.82 -1.66 3.16
C ALA A 19 -3.34 -0.61 2.15
N TYR A 20 -4.00 -0.46 1.01
CA TYR A 20 -3.62 0.52 -0.02
C TYR A 20 -4.82 1.36 -0.44
N GLU A 21 -4.64 2.68 -0.43
CA GLU A 21 -5.66 3.67 -0.80
C GLU A 21 -5.18 4.54 -1.98
N ASN A 22 -6.13 5.03 -2.78
CA ASN A 22 -5.85 6.03 -3.79
C ASN A 22 -5.98 7.42 -3.17
N CYS A 23 -4.86 8.11 -3.03
CA CYS A 23 -4.77 9.37 -2.31
C CYS A 23 -4.23 10.50 -3.19
N THR A 24 -4.76 11.70 -2.96
CA THR A 24 -4.19 12.95 -3.44
C THR A 24 -3.08 13.38 -2.50
N ILE A 25 -1.94 13.74 -3.07
CA ILE A 25 -0.75 14.20 -2.37
C ILE A 25 -0.46 15.62 -2.83
N ALA A 26 -0.28 16.52 -1.87
CA ALA A 26 0.19 17.87 -2.10
C ALA A 26 1.43 18.16 -1.25
N ASN A 27 2.49 18.67 -1.87
CA ASN A 27 3.79 18.95 -1.25
C ASN A 27 4.32 17.75 -0.45
N GLY A 28 4.21 16.55 -1.03
CA GLY A 28 4.67 15.32 -0.40
C GLY A 28 3.86 14.89 0.82
N ARG A 29 2.67 15.43 1.05
CA ARG A 29 1.76 15.01 2.12
C ARG A 29 0.44 14.54 1.53
N VAL A 30 -0.10 13.45 2.05
CA VAL A 30 -1.47 13.01 1.73
C VAL A 30 -2.44 14.09 2.22
N THR A 31 -3.33 14.52 1.34
CA THR A 31 -4.38 15.50 1.66
C THR A 31 -5.77 14.88 1.71
N PHE A 32 -6.03 13.88 0.88
CA PHE A 32 -7.32 13.22 0.79
C PHE A 32 -7.18 11.82 0.18
N CYS A 33 -7.94 10.84 0.66
CA CYS A 33 -7.98 9.49 0.09
C CYS A 33 -9.41 9.16 -0.36
N ALA A 34 -9.55 8.72 -1.60
CA ALA A 34 -10.84 8.57 -2.29
C ALA A 34 -11.37 7.14 -2.27
N GLY A 35 -10.67 6.21 -1.64
CA GLY A 35 -11.07 4.81 -1.51
C GLY A 35 -9.93 3.83 -1.72
N TRP A 36 -10.28 2.55 -1.74
CA TRP A 36 -9.33 1.45 -1.85
C TRP A 36 -8.70 1.36 -3.24
N ALA A 37 -7.40 1.10 -3.28
CA ALA A 37 -6.66 1.00 -4.52
C ALA A 37 -7.04 -0.25 -5.35
N GLN A 38 -6.96 -0.10 -6.66
CA GLN A 38 -7.04 -1.19 -7.65
C GLN A 38 -5.88 -0.96 -8.62
N SER A 39 -5.00 -1.94 -8.77
CA SER A 39 -3.87 -1.84 -9.70
C SER A 39 -3.35 -3.22 -10.04
N ASP A 40 -3.03 -3.47 -11.30
CA ASP A 40 -2.42 -4.74 -11.70
C ASP A 40 -0.89 -4.76 -11.50
N SER A 41 -0.28 -3.58 -11.33
CA SER A 41 1.18 -3.40 -11.28
C SER A 41 1.57 -2.18 -10.45
N GLN A 42 1.37 -2.26 -9.14
CA GLN A 42 1.81 -1.22 -8.20
C GLN A 42 3.15 -1.59 -7.56
N PRO A 43 4.15 -0.69 -7.57
CA PRO A 43 5.36 -0.86 -6.78
C PRO A 43 5.03 -0.91 -5.29
N VAL A 44 5.28 -2.05 -4.65
CA VAL A 44 5.04 -2.27 -3.22
C VAL A 44 6.34 -2.69 -2.55
N LYS A 45 6.67 -2.01 -1.44
CA LYS A 45 7.84 -2.35 -0.63
C LYS A 45 7.59 -3.66 0.13
N GLN A 46 8.45 -4.64 -0.11
CA GLN A 46 8.43 -5.95 0.53
C GLN A 46 9.16 -5.92 1.88
N SER A 47 9.07 -7.00 2.64
CA SER A 47 9.70 -7.12 3.97
C SER A 47 11.23 -7.10 3.92
N ASP A 48 11.84 -7.46 2.79
CA ASP A 48 13.29 -7.35 2.55
C ASP A 48 13.73 -5.94 2.13
N GLY A 49 12.77 -5.00 2.01
CA GLY A 49 12.99 -3.61 1.63
C GLY A 49 13.02 -3.37 0.11
N ALA A 50 12.99 -4.41 -0.72
CA ALA A 50 12.90 -4.29 -2.17
C ALA A 50 11.47 -3.94 -2.61
N TYR A 51 11.32 -3.32 -3.77
CA TYR A 51 10.03 -3.04 -4.40
C TYR A 51 9.73 -4.08 -5.46
N SER A 52 8.53 -4.65 -5.39
CA SER A 52 7.99 -5.57 -6.38
C SER A 52 6.70 -5.01 -6.96
N ASP A 53 6.46 -5.28 -8.24
CA ASP A 53 5.21 -4.96 -8.90
C ASP A 53 4.16 -5.97 -8.46
N CYS A 54 3.14 -5.45 -7.78
CA CYS A 54 2.09 -6.22 -7.15
C CYS A 54 0.72 -5.85 -7.71
N THR A 55 -0.14 -6.86 -7.81
CA THR A 55 -1.57 -6.68 -8.04
C THR A 55 -2.23 -6.35 -6.71
N ILE A 56 -2.98 -5.24 -6.70
CA ILE A 56 -3.78 -4.77 -5.59
C ILE A 56 -5.25 -4.86 -6.00
N SER A 57 -6.05 -5.58 -5.22
CA SER A 57 -7.49 -5.65 -5.36
C SER A 57 -8.17 -5.22 -4.07
N ASN A 58 -9.05 -4.24 -4.18
CA ASN A 58 -9.75 -3.62 -3.05
C ASN A 58 -8.79 -3.25 -1.93
N GLY A 59 -7.66 -2.61 -2.29
CA GLY A 59 -6.59 -2.19 -1.40
C GLY A 59 -5.84 -3.32 -0.72
N GLN A 60 -5.98 -4.57 -1.15
CA GLN A 60 -5.17 -5.70 -0.68
C GLN A 60 -4.22 -6.17 -1.76
N VAL A 61 -2.96 -6.40 -1.39
CA VAL A 61 -2.00 -7.07 -2.27
C VAL A 61 -2.43 -8.52 -2.43
N THR A 62 -2.71 -8.95 -3.67
CA THR A 62 -3.14 -10.31 -3.98
C THR A 62 -2.02 -11.17 -4.56
N SER A 63 -1.07 -10.57 -5.26
CA SER A 63 0.13 -11.23 -5.79
C SER A 63 1.21 -10.22 -6.14
N CYS A 64 2.46 -10.65 -6.14
CA CYS A 64 3.62 -9.87 -6.59
C CYS A 64 4.46 -10.72 -7.54
N ARG A 65 5.03 -10.13 -8.59
CA ARG A 65 5.65 -10.91 -9.68
C ARG A 65 7.13 -10.62 -9.89
N SER A 66 7.45 -9.37 -10.20
CA SER A 66 8.79 -8.94 -10.60
C SER A 66 9.24 -7.76 -9.77
N TRP A 67 10.56 -7.55 -9.73
CA TRP A 67 11.11 -6.32 -9.19
C TRP A 67 10.65 -5.11 -9.99
N SER A 68 10.22 -4.08 -9.28
CA SER A 68 9.77 -2.82 -9.88
C SER A 68 10.90 -2.12 -10.62
N GLN A 69 10.52 -1.40 -11.68
CA GLN A 69 11.42 -0.60 -12.51
C GLN A 69 10.75 0.74 -12.84
N GLY A 70 11.54 1.80 -12.97
CA GLY A 70 11.05 3.11 -13.40
C GLY A 70 10.71 4.03 -12.23
N SER A 71 9.68 4.86 -12.37
CA SER A 71 9.33 5.86 -11.34
C SER A 71 8.22 5.34 -10.42
N ALA A 72 8.38 5.55 -9.12
CA ALA A 72 7.40 5.21 -8.11
C ALA A 72 7.28 6.29 -7.05
N VAL A 73 6.11 6.37 -6.42
CA VAL A 73 5.88 7.26 -5.28
C VAL A 73 6.31 6.52 -4.02
N VAL A 74 7.31 7.07 -3.32
CA VAL A 74 7.93 6.43 -2.16
C VAL A 74 7.83 7.35 -0.96
N GLN A 75 7.36 6.81 0.16
CA GLN A 75 7.40 7.49 1.45
C GLN A 75 8.83 7.45 2.02
N GLN A 76 9.33 8.62 2.39
CA GLN A 76 10.62 8.81 3.04
C GLN A 76 10.48 8.70 4.56
N SER A 77 11.62 8.62 5.24
CA SER A 77 11.67 8.50 6.71
C SER A 77 11.01 9.65 7.48
N ASP A 78 10.87 10.82 6.86
CA ASP A 78 10.18 12.00 7.40
C ASP A 78 8.66 11.98 7.14
N GLY A 79 8.13 10.89 6.58
CA GLY A 79 6.74 10.71 6.20
C GLY A 79 6.36 11.40 4.88
N SER A 80 7.29 12.08 4.22
CA SER A 80 7.06 12.75 2.94
C SER A 80 7.04 11.78 1.77
N TYR A 81 6.14 11.99 0.82
CA TYR A 81 6.13 11.24 -0.44
C TYR A 81 6.94 11.95 -1.52
N TYR A 82 7.80 11.19 -2.19
CA TYR A 82 8.68 11.67 -3.26
C TYR A 82 8.49 10.82 -4.52
N SER A 83 8.75 11.42 -5.68
CA SER A 83 8.92 10.66 -6.92
C SER A 83 10.35 10.11 -6.95
N CYS A 84 10.49 8.80 -6.98
CA CYS A 84 11.77 8.11 -6.93
C CYS A 84 11.95 7.17 -8.11
N THR A 85 13.19 7.01 -8.57
CA THR A 85 13.56 6.00 -9.57
C THR A 85 13.92 4.69 -8.86
N ILE A 86 13.25 3.62 -9.26
CA ILE A 86 13.50 2.25 -8.85
C ILE A 86 14.20 1.51 -10.00
N ALA A 87 15.28 0.81 -9.68
CA ALA A 87 15.93 -0.12 -10.59
C ALA A 87 16.15 -1.46 -9.87
N ASN A 88 15.67 -2.55 -10.46
CA ASN A 88 15.75 -3.89 -9.88
C ASN A 88 15.22 -3.95 -8.44
N GLY A 89 14.09 -3.28 -8.20
CA GLY A 89 13.44 -3.24 -6.90
C GLY A 89 14.13 -2.36 -5.86
N GLN A 90 15.22 -1.66 -6.22
CA GLN A 90 15.93 -0.76 -5.31
C GLN A 90 15.68 0.68 -5.70
N VAL A 91 15.41 1.53 -4.70
CA VAL A 91 15.37 2.99 -4.91
C VAL A 91 16.79 3.47 -5.18
N THR A 92 17.01 4.05 -6.36
CA THR A 92 18.33 4.54 -6.80
C THR A 92 18.49 6.04 -6.64
N SER A 93 17.40 6.79 -6.76
CA SER A 93 17.37 8.24 -6.55
C SER A 93 15.94 8.70 -6.25
N CYS A 94 15.82 9.82 -5.55
CA CYS A 94 14.55 10.49 -5.32
C CYS A 94 14.68 11.96 -5.74
N GLY A 95 13.67 12.45 -6.45
CA GLY A 95 13.60 13.82 -6.94
C GLY A 95 12.99 14.76 -5.91
N SER A 96 12.03 15.56 -6.34
CA SER A 96 11.25 16.44 -5.46
C SER A 96 10.10 15.71 -4.78
N TRP A 97 9.46 16.42 -3.84
CA TRP A 97 8.16 16.01 -3.29
C TRP A 97 7.17 15.67 -4.41
N TYR A 98 6.41 14.62 -4.19
CA TYR A 98 5.36 14.19 -5.12
C TYR A 98 4.14 15.11 -5.02
N GLN A 99 3.48 15.30 -6.17
CA GLN A 99 2.27 16.10 -6.34
C GLN A 99 1.32 15.33 -7.27
N GLY A 100 0.08 15.12 -6.84
CA GLY A 100 -0.94 14.41 -7.64
C GLY A 100 -1.51 13.17 -6.94
N SER A 101 -2.08 12.26 -7.72
CA SER A 101 -2.73 11.06 -7.21
C SER A 101 -1.77 9.86 -7.20
N ALA A 102 -1.68 9.18 -6.06
CA ALA A 102 -0.85 8.00 -5.89
C ALA A 102 -1.56 6.93 -5.06
N ILE A 103 -1.17 5.68 -5.25
CA ILE A 103 -1.52 4.60 -4.34
C ILE A 103 -0.50 4.61 -3.20
N VAL A 104 -0.98 4.71 -1.98
CA VAL A 104 -0.15 4.75 -0.76
C VAL A 104 -0.56 3.65 0.20
N ASP A 105 0.42 3.19 0.97
CA ASP A 105 0.21 2.30 2.11
C ASP A 105 -0.38 3.09 3.29
N ARG A 106 -1.29 2.49 4.06
CA ARG A 106 -2.04 3.13 5.15
C ARG A 106 -1.42 2.90 6.53
#